data_AF-A0A7C9EX17-F1
#
_entry.id   AF-A0A7C9EX17-F1
#
_cell.length_a   1.000
_cell.length_b   1.000
_cell.length_c   1.000
_cell.angle_alpha   90.00
_cell.angle_beta   90.00
_cell.angle_gamma   90.00
#
_symmetry.space_group_name_H-M   'P 1'
#
loop_
_entity.id
_entity.type
_entity.pdbx_description
1 polymer ?
#
loop_
_entity_poly.entity_id
_entity_poly.type
_entity_poly.pdbx_seq_one_letter_code
_entity_poly.pdbx_strand_id
1 'polypeptide(L)'
;FRGFLLFFKALSAMDTKGWLACPSRWLDTLIKAVGYDFINLNVHRVPFPLLDPNNRVWHLDCCTRTTGGYLNPIIRGQWLQFVRANNLHVGDQVRFYSKRDPASPADFRVDFTRAS
;
A
#
# COMPACT_ATOMS: atom_id res chain seq x y z
N PHE A 1 7.66 10.13 16.37
CA PHE A 1 7.03 9.59 15.14
C PHE A 1 5.54 9.36 15.39
N ARG A 2 4.61 9.95 14.63
CA ARG A 2 3.18 9.59 14.72
C ARG A 2 2.51 9.61 13.34
N GLY A 3 2.79 8.60 12.52
CA GLY A 3 1.89 8.18 11.42
C GLY A 3 0.93 7.11 11.93
N PHE A 4 -0.23 6.95 11.30
CA PHE A 4 -1.18 5.90 11.63
C PHE A 4 -0.83 4.63 10.85
N LEU A 5 -0.64 3.50 11.54
CA LEU A 5 -0.34 2.21 10.90
C LEU A 5 -1.54 1.75 10.08
N LEU A 6 -1.34 1.59 8.78
CA LEU A 6 -2.35 1.09 7.86
C LEU A 6 -2.42 -0.44 7.90
N PHE A 7 -1.30 -1.09 7.60
CA PHE A 7 -1.14 -2.53 7.70
C PHE A 7 0.35 -2.89 7.65
N PHE A 8 0.65 -4.14 7.99
CA PHE A 8 1.94 -4.76 7.71
C PHE A 8 1.72 -6.18 7.22
N LYS A 9 2.69 -6.71 6.48
CA LYS A 9 2.69 -8.11 6.06
C LYS A 9 4.07 -8.57 5.65
N ALA A 10 4.32 -9.87 5.83
CA ALA A 10 5.41 -10.55 5.13
C ALA A 10 5.04 -10.70 3.65
N LEU A 11 6.01 -10.47 2.77
CA LEU A 11 5.80 -10.57 1.33
C LEU A 11 5.75 -12.05 0.90
N SER A 12 4.73 -12.40 0.14
CA SER A 12 4.61 -13.69 -0.53
C SER A 12 5.32 -13.70 -1.89
N ALA A 13 5.38 -14.87 -2.53
CA ALA A 13 5.86 -14.99 -3.91
C ALA A 13 5.04 -14.14 -4.90
N MET A 14 3.73 -13.99 -4.67
CA MET A 14 2.88 -13.14 -5.51
C MET A 14 3.23 -11.66 -5.33
N ASP A 15 3.49 -11.24 -4.09
CA ASP A 15 3.81 -9.85 -3.78
C ASP A 15 5.15 -9.41 -4.37
N THR A 16 6.10 -10.33 -4.57
CA THR A 16 7.40 -9.99 -5.17
C THR A 16 7.41 -10.09 -6.69
N LYS A 17 6.41 -10.73 -7.31
CA LYS A 17 6.37 -11.02 -8.75
C LYS A 17 5.23 -10.34 -9.52
N GLY A 18 4.15 -9.94 -8.85
CA GLY A 18 3.02 -9.24 -9.48
C GLY A 18 2.52 -8.02 -8.71
N TRP A 19 1.57 -8.23 -7.80
CA TRP A 19 0.92 -7.16 -7.03
C TRP A 19 0.97 -7.46 -5.54
N LEU A 20 0.95 -6.41 -4.72
CA LEU A 20 0.82 -6.59 -3.28
C LEU A 20 -0.65 -6.90 -2.96
N ALA A 21 -0.93 -8.10 -2.50
CA ALA A 21 -2.25 -8.42 -1.95
C ALA A 21 -2.38 -7.79 -0.56
N CYS A 22 -3.38 -6.96 -0.35
CA CYS A 22 -3.57 -6.31 0.94
C CYS A 22 -4.65 -7.02 1.78
N PRO A 23 -4.55 -7.00 3.11
CA PRO A 23 -5.60 -7.54 3.96
C PRO A 23 -6.92 -6.78 3.72
N SER A 24 -8.06 -7.44 3.55
CA SER A 24 -9.33 -6.70 3.32
C SER A 24 -9.72 -5.78 4.47
N ARG A 25 -9.40 -6.16 5.72
CA ARG A 25 -9.66 -5.34 6.91
C ARG A 25 -8.95 -3.99 6.88
N TRP A 26 -7.95 -3.83 6.01
CA TRP A 26 -7.28 -2.55 5.80
C TRP A 26 -8.15 -1.56 5.00
N LEU A 27 -9.13 -1.98 4.21
CA LEU A 27 -9.96 -1.06 3.41
C LEU A 27 -10.65 0.01 4.26
N ASP A 28 -11.26 -0.37 5.39
CA ASP A 28 -11.88 0.58 6.32
C ASP A 28 -10.88 1.62 6.86
N THR A 29 -9.63 1.18 7.04
CA THR A 29 -8.55 2.03 7.53
C THR A 29 -8.06 2.96 6.42
N LEU A 30 -7.99 2.48 5.18
CA LEU A 30 -7.66 3.28 4.03
C LEU A 30 -8.72 4.35 3.77
N ILE A 31 -10.01 4.00 3.83
CA ILE A 31 -11.14 4.94 3.71
C ILE A 31 -11.00 6.07 4.74
N LYS A 32 -10.74 5.73 6.00
CA LYS A 32 -10.50 6.72 7.06
C LYS A 32 -9.28 7.60 6.77
N ALA A 33 -8.22 7.02 6.20
CA ALA A 33 -6.99 7.75 5.89
C ALA A 33 -7.16 8.73 4.71
N VAL A 34 -7.86 8.33 3.64
CA VAL A 34 -8.11 9.18 2.47
C VAL A 34 -9.27 10.16 2.69
N GLY A 35 -10.14 9.92 3.67
CA GLY A 35 -11.21 10.83 4.08
C GLY A 35 -12.49 10.72 3.24
N TYR A 36 -12.62 9.72 2.38
CA TYR A 36 -13.83 9.47 1.60
C TYR A 36 -14.02 7.97 1.33
N ASP A 37 -15.28 7.55 1.25
CA ASP A 37 -15.67 6.18 1.01
C ASP A 37 -15.70 5.87 -0.49
N PHE A 38 -14.53 5.56 -1.04
CA PHE A 38 -14.39 5.21 -2.46
C PHE A 38 -15.12 3.92 -2.85
N ILE A 39 -15.42 3.03 -1.88
CA ILE A 39 -16.14 1.79 -2.16
C ILE A 39 -17.60 2.10 -2.47
N ASN A 40 -18.28 2.87 -1.60
CA ASN A 40 -19.68 3.27 -1.81
C ASN A 40 -19.84 4.24 -2.99
N LEU A 41 -18.78 4.96 -3.37
CA LEU A 41 -18.75 5.79 -4.57
C LEU A 41 -18.47 5.01 -5.87
N ASN A 42 -18.40 3.67 -5.80
CA ASN A 42 -18.11 2.80 -6.95
C ASN A 42 -16.76 3.13 -7.63
N VAL A 43 -15.79 3.59 -6.84
CA VAL A 43 -14.42 3.89 -7.27
C VAL A 43 -13.53 2.69 -6.93
N HIS A 44 -13.05 2.00 -7.95
CA HIS A 44 -12.28 0.76 -7.79
C HIS A 44 -10.77 0.93 -7.93
N ARG A 45 -10.31 2.17 -8.11
CA ARG A 45 -8.91 2.54 -8.22
C ARG A 45 -8.69 3.88 -7.52
N VAL A 46 -7.87 3.87 -6.49
CA VAL A 46 -7.52 5.06 -5.71
C VAL A 46 -6.01 5.27 -5.77
N PRO A 47 -5.54 6.48 -6.12
CA PRO A 47 -4.12 6.80 -6.06
C PRO A 47 -3.55 6.58 -4.66
N PHE A 48 -2.38 5.95 -4.60
CA PHE A 48 -1.69 5.62 -3.35
C PHE A 48 -0.22 6.03 -3.44
N PRO A 49 0.09 7.34 -3.48
CA PRO A 49 1.48 7.81 -3.55
C PRO A 49 2.23 7.41 -2.29
N LEU A 50 3.37 6.74 -2.46
CA LEU A 50 4.12 6.14 -1.36
C LEU A 50 5.53 6.73 -1.29
N LEU A 51 5.88 7.32 -0.14
CA LEU A 51 7.25 7.74 0.12
C LEU A 51 8.00 6.65 0.89
N ASP A 52 9.17 6.26 0.38
CA ASP A 52 10.04 5.25 1.00
C ASP A 52 11.13 5.90 1.89
N PRO A 53 11.90 5.08 2.64
CA PRO A 53 12.96 5.59 3.53
C PRO A 53 14.12 6.29 2.80
N ASN A 54 14.25 6.09 1.48
CA ASN A 54 15.24 6.75 0.64
C ASN A 54 14.71 8.06 0.03
N ASN A 55 13.57 8.57 0.53
CA ASN A 55 12.86 9.75 0.03
C ASN A 55 12.41 9.63 -1.44
N ARG A 56 12.22 8.42 -1.96
CA ARG A 56 11.66 8.21 -3.30
C ARG A 56 10.14 8.12 -3.22
N VAL A 57 9.47 8.82 -4.12
CA VAL A 57 8.01 8.74 -4.28
C VAL A 57 7.70 7.69 -5.34
N TRP A 58 6.82 6.77 -4.97
CA TRP A 58 6.32 5.71 -5.83
C TRP A 58 4.84 5.96 -6.13
N HIS A 59 4.49 6.01 -7.41
CA HIS A 59 3.13 6.20 -7.88
C HIS A 59 2.43 4.84 -7.94
N LEU A 60 1.70 4.52 -6.87
CA LEU A 60 0.96 3.28 -6.75
C LEU A 60 -0.54 3.54 -6.81
N ASP A 61 -1.29 2.45 -7.00
CA ASP A 61 -2.74 2.47 -6.98
C ASP A 61 -3.25 1.37 -6.05
N CYS A 62 -4.20 1.69 -5.18
CA CYS A 62 -5.03 0.69 -4.51
C CYS A 62 -6.22 0.35 -5.41
N CYS A 63 -6.30 -0.91 -5.85
CA CYS A 63 -7.40 -1.42 -6.65
C CYS A 63 -8.23 -2.41 -5.83
N THR A 64 -9.55 -2.31 -5.93
CA THR A 64 -10.47 -3.32 -5.38
C THR A 64 -11.08 -4.15 -6.49
N ARG A 65 -11.29 -5.45 -6.25
CA ARG A 65 -11.99 -6.32 -7.19
C ARG A 65 -13.46 -5.87 -7.31
N THR A 66 -13.98 -5.82 -8.53
CA THR A 66 -15.36 -5.39 -8.83
C THR A 66 -16.40 -6.50 -8.76
N THR A 67 -15.98 -7.76 -8.52
CA THR A 67 -16.82 -8.95 -8.57
C THR A 67 -16.64 -9.83 -7.34
N GLY A 68 -17.75 -10.39 -6.85
CA GLY A 68 -17.81 -11.22 -5.64
C GLY A 68 -18.09 -10.41 -4.37
N GLY A 69 -18.59 -11.08 -3.31
CA GLY A 69 -18.96 -10.43 -2.06
C GLY A 69 -17.79 -9.93 -1.20
N TYR A 70 -16.55 -10.20 -1.62
CA TYR A 70 -15.34 -9.81 -0.89
C TYR A 70 -14.43 -8.97 -1.79
N LEU A 71 -14.27 -7.71 -1.42
CA LEU A 71 -13.35 -6.78 -2.08
C LEU A 71 -11.93 -7.16 -1.67
N ASN A 72 -11.19 -7.80 -2.56
CA ASN A 72 -9.77 -8.10 -2.34
C ASN A 72 -8.92 -6.91 -2.80
N PRO A 73 -8.39 -6.07 -1.90
CA PRO A 73 -7.57 -4.93 -2.28
C PRO A 73 -6.19 -5.37 -2.73
N ILE A 74 -5.68 -4.75 -3.79
CA ILE A 74 -4.33 -4.98 -4.30
C ILE A 74 -3.65 -3.65 -4.58
N ILE A 75 -2.35 -3.56 -4.28
CA ILE A 75 -1.52 -2.42 -4.72
C ILE A 75 -0.83 -2.76 -6.04
N ARG A 76 -1.00 -1.87 -7.01
CA ARG A 76 -0.44 -1.94 -8.37
C ARG A 76 0.31 -0.65 -8.72
N GLY A 77 0.60 -0.43 -10.00
CA GLY A 77 1.39 0.70 -10.50
C GLY A 77 2.87 0.36 -10.44
N GLN A 78 3.67 1.22 -9.79
CA GLN A 78 5.11 1.03 -9.66
C GLN A 78 5.54 0.00 -8.59
N TRP A 79 4.62 -0.82 -8.07
CA TRP A 79 4.91 -1.75 -6.98
C TRP A 79 6.11 -2.68 -7.25
N LEU A 80 6.18 -3.30 -8.44
CA LEU A 80 7.32 -4.16 -8.78
C LEU A 80 8.63 -3.38 -8.98
N GLN A 81 8.54 -2.12 -9.39
CA GLN A 81 9.72 -1.25 -9.48
C GLN A 81 10.24 -0.93 -8.08
N PHE A 82 9.34 -0.67 -7.12
CA PHE A 82 9.65 -0.51 -5.71
C PHE A 82 10.32 -1.76 -5.12
N VAL A 83 9.75 -2.94 -5.36
CA VAL A 83 10.31 -4.23 -4.92
C VAL A 83 11.73 -4.42 -5.44
N ARG A 84 11.95 -4.22 -6.74
CA ARG A 84 13.27 -4.39 -7.37
C ARG A 84 14.28 -3.37 -6.87
N ALA A 85 13.90 -2.09 -6.81
CA ALA A 85 14.79 -1.02 -6.39
C ALA A 85 15.23 -1.13 -4.93
N ASN A 86 14.40 -1.73 -4.08
CA ASN A 86 14.70 -1.99 -2.67
C ASN A 86 15.17 -3.43 -2.40
N ASN A 87 15.38 -4.23 -3.45
CA ASN A 87 15.82 -5.62 -3.39
C ASN A 87 14.99 -6.45 -2.39
N LEU A 88 13.66 -6.33 -2.42
CA LEU A 88 12.76 -7.00 -1.48
C LEU A 88 12.48 -8.44 -1.90
N HIS A 89 12.49 -9.36 -0.93
CA HIS A 89 12.32 -10.80 -1.16
C HIS A 89 11.09 -11.36 -0.45
N VAL A 90 10.74 -12.60 -0.78
CA VAL A 90 9.73 -13.37 -0.06
C VAL A 90 10.16 -13.48 1.41
N GLY A 91 9.24 -13.19 2.33
CA GLY A 91 9.50 -13.17 3.77
C GLY A 91 9.88 -11.80 4.33
N ASP A 92 10.41 -10.87 3.51
CA ASP A 92 10.63 -9.49 3.95
C ASP A 92 9.30 -8.88 4.41
N GLN A 93 9.32 -8.08 5.46
CA GLN A 93 8.12 -7.46 6.01
C GLN A 93 8.03 -5.99 5.58
N VAL A 94 6.90 -5.61 5.01
CA VAL A 94 6.55 -4.21 4.71
C VAL A 94 5.56 -3.69 5.75
N ARG A 95 5.71 -2.43 6.16
CA ARG A 95 4.81 -1.71 7.07
C ARG A 95 4.39 -0.41 6.40
N PHE A 96 3.09 -0.22 6.20
CA PHE A 96 2.52 0.96 5.57
C PHE A 96 1.88 1.87 6.61
N TYR A 97 2.05 3.18 6.45
CA TYR A 97 1.51 4.18 7.35
C TYR A 97 0.86 5.30 6.56
N SER A 98 -0.19 5.93 7.12
CA SER A 98 -0.65 7.22 6.66
C SER A 98 -0.04 8.32 7.52
N LYS A 99 0.42 9.38 6.87
CA LYS A 99 0.94 10.58 7.50
C LYS A 99 0.58 11.76 6.61
N ARG A 100 -0.45 12.50 7.01
CA ARG A 100 -0.77 13.78 6.40
C ARG A 100 0.32 14.77 6.75
N ASP A 101 1.01 15.25 5.73
CA ASP A 101 2.12 16.19 5.85
C ASP A 101 2.01 17.15 4.66
N PRO A 102 1.49 18.38 4.86
CA PRO A 102 1.24 19.32 3.76
C PRO A 102 2.49 19.69 2.95
N ALA A 103 3.68 19.50 3.53
CA ALA A 103 4.96 19.75 2.84
C ALA A 103 5.49 18.50 2.10
N SER A 104 4.81 17.35 2.22
CA SER A 104 5.26 16.10 1.64
C SER A 104 4.53 15.79 0.33
N PRO A 105 5.22 15.24 -0.68
CA PRO A 105 4.60 14.87 -1.95
C PRO A 105 3.71 13.61 -1.86
N ALA A 106 3.59 12.98 -0.69
CA ALA A 106 2.83 11.75 -0.49
C ALA A 106 2.22 11.71 0.92
N ASP A 107 1.01 11.17 1.01
CA ASP A 107 0.30 10.94 2.29
C ASP A 107 0.60 9.58 2.91
N PHE A 108 1.23 8.67 2.16
CA PHE A 108 1.56 7.32 2.63
C PHE A 108 3.07 7.11 2.77
N ARG A 109 3.47 6.30 3.75
CA ARG A 109 4.86 5.91 4.00
C ARG A 109 4.98 4.39 4.03
N VAL A 110 6.17 3.90 3.72
CA VAL A 110 6.55 2.50 3.92
C VAL A 110 7.87 2.41 4.65
N ASP A 111 7.96 1.46 5.58
CA ASP A 111 9.20 0.92 6.09
C ASP A 111 9.24 -0.58 5.82
N PHE A 112 10.43 -1.16 5.79
CA PHE A 112 10.58 -2.60 5.60
C PHE A 112 11.74 -3.19 6.40
N THR A 113 11.58 -4.44 6.82
CA THR A 113 12.59 -5.22 7.54
C THR A 113 12.85 -6.52 6.82
N ARG A 114 14.12 -6.96 6.82
CA ARG A 114 14.52 -8.19 6.15
C ARG A 114 14.03 -9.42 6.89
N ALA A 115 13.73 -10.48 6.16
CA ALA A 115 13.58 -11.81 6.76
C ALA A 115 14.86 -12.18 7.52
N SER A 116 14.70 -12.82 8.67
CA SER A 116 15.81 -13.31 9.51
C SER A 116 16.34 -14.65 8.98
#